data_AF-A0A9P0JK89-F1
#
_entry.id   AF-A0A9P0JK89-F1
#
_cell.length_a   1.000
_cell.length_b   1.000
_cell.length_c   1.000
_cell.angle_alpha   90.00
_cell.angle_beta   90.00
_cell.angle_gamma   90.00
#
_symmetry.space_group_name_H-M   'P 1'
#
loop_
_entity.id
_entity.type
_entity.pdbx_description
1 polymer ?
#
loop_
_entity_poly.entity_id
_entity_poly.type
_entity_poly.pdbx_seq_one_letter_code
_entity_poly.pdbx_strand_id
1 'polypeptide(L)' 'MKQNIGRGEFSQFPNLSQTSCQEDDVSTYVQHLNALYSDFESRFEDILTMVIPPWIINPYGDIEETNEI' A
#
# COMPACT_ATOMS: atom_id res chain seq x y z
N MET A 1 3.02 0.13 -20.15
CA MET A 1 2.28 -0.99 -19.53
C MET A 1 0.79 -0.66 -19.27
N LYS A 2 0.19 0.30 -19.98
CA LYS A 2 -1.04 0.99 -19.55
C LYS A 2 -2.12 1.07 -20.65
N GLN A 3 -2.13 0.13 -21.60
CA GLN A 3 -3.06 0.14 -22.76
C GLN A 3 -3.86 -1.16 -22.94
N ASN A 4 -3.60 -2.16 -22.09
CA ASN A 4 -4.08 -3.53 -22.28
C ASN A 4 -5.48 -3.72 -21.66
N ILE A 5 -5.76 -2.97 -20.59
CA ILE A 5 -6.99 -3.07 -19.80
C ILE A 5 -8.19 -2.55 -20.60
N GLY A 6 -8.07 -1.39 -21.26
CA GLY A 6 -9.12 -0.83 -22.12
C GLY A 6 -9.30 -1.54 -23.48
N ARG A 7 -8.72 -2.74 -23.63
CA ARG A 7 -8.93 -3.61 -24.80
C ARG A 7 -9.57 -4.95 -24.40
N GLY A 8 -9.88 -5.14 -23.12
CA GLY A 8 -10.39 -6.41 -22.60
C GLY A 8 -9.34 -7.55 -22.59
N GLU A 9 -8.05 -7.23 -22.77
CA GLU A 9 -6.98 -8.23 -22.82
C GLU A 9 -6.45 -8.53 -21.41
N PHE A 10 -7.06 -9.52 -20.77
CA PHE A 10 -6.72 -9.94 -19.39
C PHE A 10 -5.82 -11.18 -19.33
N SER A 11 -5.19 -11.59 -20.43
CA SER A 11 -4.32 -12.78 -20.50
C SER A 11 -3.16 -12.76 -19.50
N GLN A 12 -2.70 -11.56 -19.12
CA GLN A 12 -1.65 -11.32 -18.13
C GLN A 12 -2.11 -11.54 -16.67
N PHE A 13 -3.42 -11.66 -16.43
CA PHE A 13 -4.01 -11.83 -15.11
C PHE A 13 -4.66 -13.22 -15.03
N PRO A 14 -4.04 -14.21 -14.37
CA PRO A 14 -4.52 -15.60 -14.36
C PRO A 14 -5.96 -15.77 -13.89
N ASN A 15 -6.43 -14.90 -12.99
CA ASN A 15 -7.79 -14.94 -12.46
C ASN A 15 -8.82 -14.25 -13.37
N LEU A 16 -8.37 -13.31 -14.21
CA LEU A 16 -9.22 -12.54 -15.13
C LEU A 16 -9.21 -13.11 -16.55
N SER A 17 -8.21 -13.93 -16.89
CA SER A 17 -8.12 -14.59 -18.20
C SER A 17 -9.22 -15.64 -18.42
N GLN A 18 -9.84 -16.12 -17.35
CA GLN A 18 -10.91 -17.13 -17.36
C GLN A 18 -12.31 -16.54 -17.18
N THR A 19 -12.43 -15.24 -16.86
CA THR A 19 -13.70 -14.57 -16.61
C THR A 19 -14.03 -13.60 -17.74
N SER A 20 -15.25 -13.64 -18.26
CA SER A 20 -15.73 -12.62 -19.20
C SER A 20 -16.05 -11.35 -18.42
N CYS A 21 -15.08 -10.47 -18.26
CA CYS A 21 -15.27 -9.18 -17.58
C CYS A 21 -15.66 -8.12 -18.62
N GLN A 22 -16.77 -7.43 -18.42
CA GLN A 22 -17.12 -6.28 -19.25
C GLN A 22 -16.14 -5.14 -18.95
N GLU A 23 -15.77 -4.35 -19.96
CA GLU A 23 -14.82 -3.24 -19.79
C GLU A 23 -15.31 -2.23 -18.74
N ASP A 24 -16.63 -2.03 -18.67
CA ASP A 24 -17.29 -1.17 -17.67
C ASP A 24 -17.12 -1.69 -16.24
N ASP A 25 -17.17 -3.02 -16.03
CA ASP A 25 -16.97 -3.64 -14.72
C ASP A 25 -15.53 -3.43 -14.25
N VAL A 26 -14.57 -3.56 -15.17
CA VAL A 26 -13.15 -3.36 -14.86
C VAL A 26 -12.86 -1.90 -14.53
N SER A 27 -13.42 -0.97 -15.30
CA SER A 27 -13.29 0.46 -15.02
C SER A 27 -13.85 0.81 -13.65
N THR A 28 -15.04 0.30 -13.32
CA THR A 28 -15.68 0.48 -12.01
C THR A 28 -14.83 -0.11 -10.89
N TYR A 29 -14.30 -1.32 -11.06
CA TYR A 29 -13.42 -1.96 -10.08
C TYR A 29 -12.14 -1.14 -9.85
N VAL A 30 -11.50 -0.64 -10.92
CA VAL A 30 -10.32 0.22 -10.80
C VAL A 30 -10.64 1.52 -10.07
N GLN A 31 -11.80 2.14 -10.32
CA GLN A 31 -12.23 3.32 -9.58
C GLN A 31 -12.41 3.03 -8.09
N HIS A 32 -13.01 1.89 -7.73
CA HIS A 32 -13.14 1.48 -6.34
C HIS A 32 -11.79 1.23 -5.67
N LEU A 33 -10.84 0.60 -6.36
CA LEU A 33 -9.48 0.41 -5.84
C LEU A 33 -8.78 1.74 -5.59
N ASN A 34 -8.91 2.71 -6.50
CA ASN A 34 -8.31 4.04 -6.33
C ASN A 34 -8.94 4.79 -5.14
N ALA A 35 -10.27 4.70 -4.96
CA ALA A 35 -10.97 5.29 -3.83
C ALA A 35 -10.52 4.66 -2.51
N LEU A 36 -10.41 3.32 -2.47
CA LEU A 36 -9.93 2.59 -1.29
C LEU A 36 -8.49 2.96 -0.96
N TYR A 37 -7.63 3.08 -1.98
CA TYR A 37 -6.24 3.49 -1.80
C TYR A 37 -6.15 4.90 -1.19
N SER A 38 -6.94 5.84 -1.72
CA SER A 38 -6.99 7.21 -1.21
C SER A 38 -7.53 7.28 0.23
N ASP A 39 -8.56 6.50 0.54
CA ASP A 39 -9.10 6.36 1.91
C ASP A 39 -8.04 5.81 2.87
N PHE A 40 -7.29 4.80 2.44
CA PHE A 40 -6.23 4.19 3.25
C PHE A 40 -5.09 5.18 3.52
N GLU A 41 -4.62 5.89 2.50
CA GLU A 41 -3.60 6.92 2.66
C GLU A 41 -4.06 8.01 3.63
N SER A 42 -5.30 8.47 3.52
CA SER A 42 -5.83 9.51 4.41
C SER A 42 -6.03 9.02 5.84
N ARG A 43 -6.56 7.81 6.02
CA ARG A 43 -6.86 7.27 7.35
C ARG A 43 -5.63 6.90 8.17
N PHE A 44 -4.53 6.60 7.49
CA PHE A 44 -3.27 6.19 8.12
C PHE A 44 -2.14 7.17 7.84
N GLU A 45 -2.45 8.40 7.41
CA GLU A 45 -1.45 9.44 7.14
C GLU A 45 -0.54 9.68 8.35
N ASP A 46 -1.13 9.68 9.55
CA ASP A 46 -0.43 9.85 10.82
C ASP A 46 0.62 8.75 11.05
N ILE A 47 0.27 7.48 10.78
CA ILE A 47 1.19 6.34 10.87
C ILE A 47 2.22 6.37 9.75
N LEU A 48 1.81 6.67 8.51
CA LEU A 48 2.68 6.72 7.35
C LEU A 48 3.72 7.84 7.44
N THR A 49 3.38 8.95 8.09
CA THR A 49 4.27 10.11 8.29
C THR A 49 4.95 10.09 9.66
N MET A 50 4.70 9.07 10.48
CA MET A 50 5.25 8.98 11.82
C MET A 50 6.77 8.88 11.79
N VAL A 51 7.44 9.83 12.44
CA VAL A 51 8.87 9.72 12.74
C VAL A 51 9.03 8.84 13.97
N ILE A 52 9.65 7.68 13.81
CA ILE A 52 9.92 6.77 14.93
C ILE A 52 10.99 7.39 15.83
N PRO A 53 10.70 7.66 17.11
CA PRO A 53 11.68 8.21 18.02
C PRO A 53 12.88 7.25 18.22
N PRO A 54 14.10 7.79 18.40
CA PRO A 54 15.29 6.96 18.60
C PRO A 54 15.17 5.99 19.78
N TRP A 55 14.46 6.35 20.85
CA TRP A 55 14.23 5.49 22.01
C TRP A 55 13.30 4.31 21.73
N ILE A 56 12.48 4.34 20.68
CA ILE A 56 11.73 3.15 20.23
C ILE A 56 12.67 2.20 19.47
N ILE A 57 13.57 2.75 18.66
CA ILE A 57 14.54 1.99 17.86
C ILE A 57 15.62 1.38 18.75
N ASN A 58 16.09 2.15 19.74
CA ASN A 58 17.11 1.76 20.69
C ASN A 58 16.77 2.30 22.10
N PRO A 59 15.93 1.58 22.85
CA PRO A 59 15.46 2.02 24.18
C PRO A 59 16.57 2.21 25.21
N TYR A 60 17.74 1.63 24.98
CA TYR A 60 18.85 1.58 25.92
C TYR A 60 20.16 2.14 25.34
N GLY A 61 20.08 2.90 24.24
CA GLY A 61 21.25 3.32 23.45
C GLY A 61 22.23 4.27 24.12
N ASP A 62 21.76 4.98 25.15
CA ASP A 62 22.54 6.01 25.85
C ASP A 62 22.76 5.65 27.33
N ILE A 63 22.64 4.38 27.71
CA ILE A 63 23.19 3.96 29.01
C ILE A 63 24.71 3.89 28.82
N GLU A 64 25.38 5.03 28.92
CA GLU A 64 26.78 5.01 29.31
C GLU A 64 26.80 4.28 30.66
N GLU A 65 27.33 3.05 30.69
CA GLU A 65 27.66 2.37 31.93
C GLU A 65 28.65 3.27 32.66
N THR A 66 28.15 4.20 33.47
CA THR A 66 28.91 4.75 34.57
C THR A 66 29.23 3.56 35.47
N ASN A 67 30.40 2.98 35.23
CA ASN A 67 31.10 2.15 36.19
C ASN A 67 31.34 3.02 37.43
N GLU A 68 30.31 3.16 38.26
CA GLU A 68 30.45 3.71 39.60
C GLU A 68 31.24 2.68 40.42
N ILE A 69 32.42 3.14 40.84
CA ILE A 69 33.44 2.46 41.64
C ILE A 69 32.87 1.99 42.99
#